data_AF-A0A6J8B771-F1
#
_entry.id   AF-A0A6J8B771-F1
#
_cell.length_a   1.000
_cell.length_b   1.000
_cell.length_c   1.000
_cell.angle_alpha   90.00
_cell.angle_beta   90.00
_cell.angle_gamma   90.00
#
_symmetry.space_group_name_H-M   'P 1'
#
loop_
_entity.id
_entity.type
_entity.pdbx_description
1 polymer ?
#
loop_
_entity_poly.entity_id
_entity_poly.type
_entity_poly.pdbx_seq_one_letter_code
_entity_poly.pdbx_strand_id
1 'polypeptide(L)'
;MEQHENIIDKTFQDAGVTLTDKTKIHTGGDQLTRERYSGAKVLRAAEANVKHHFGHLGPITFEMFHLVMNFLQVFFDLLYKDKSAGDIGTLKYDHLSQPTKNIPPEFTTKDEKKQWTVDTFGKKVDEFVWPKHKPKNQVADKSVVVDGQFMNLKVRLANGKEVQLSPRLPEKNKETPPETDKVMNCGQMVLELGLLFKELLDVCKSPDQKKLLQLLKHSMTVFKAKSNNSKYAFEIHRFLIQQISTLSEKEAAEVVQGMFVNTTGKPDGHIPADLQMEYVVKTIKKNTLNICIQINLNKT
;
A
#
# COMPACT_ATOMS: atom_id res chain seq x y z
N MET A 1 -18.35 8.92 18.64
CA MET A 1 -17.56 8.04 19.52
C MET A 1 -18.46 7.33 20.52
N GLU A 2 -19.31 8.02 21.28
CA GLU A 2 -20.22 7.37 22.25
C GLU A 2 -21.15 6.32 21.62
N GLN A 3 -21.70 6.58 20.43
CA GLN A 3 -22.46 5.59 19.67
C GLN A 3 -21.61 4.38 19.21
N HIS A 4 -20.33 4.59 18.92
CA HIS A 4 -19.42 3.52 18.49
C HIS A 4 -19.07 2.60 19.66
N GLU A 5 -18.83 3.16 20.84
CA GLU A 5 -18.63 2.43 22.09
C GLU A 5 -19.87 1.57 22.44
N ASN A 6 -21.08 2.13 22.31
CA ASN A 6 -22.30 1.39 22.59
C ASN A 6 -22.51 0.20 21.63
N ILE A 7 -22.09 0.34 20.37
CA ILE A 7 -22.12 -0.76 19.40
C ILE A 7 -21.11 -1.84 19.78
N ILE A 8 -19.88 -1.44 20.11
CA ILE A 8 -18.84 -2.36 20.59
C ILE A 8 -19.32 -3.13 21.82
N ASP A 9 -19.83 -2.44 22.85
CA ASP A 9 -20.32 -3.07 24.08
C ASP A 9 -21.39 -4.10 23.77
N LYS A 10 -22.37 -3.72 22.94
CA LYS A 10 -23.46 -4.61 22.55
C LYS A 10 -22.95 -5.83 21.80
N THR A 11 -22.05 -5.66 20.82
CA THR A 11 -21.50 -6.77 20.04
C THR A 11 -20.71 -7.75 20.92
N PHE A 12 -19.92 -7.24 21.87
CA PHE A 12 -19.16 -8.08 22.78
C PHE A 12 -20.06 -8.80 23.80
N GLN A 13 -21.11 -8.12 24.30
CA GLN A 13 -22.14 -8.73 25.15
C GLN A 13 -22.89 -9.85 24.40
N ASP A 14 -23.30 -9.61 23.16
CA ASP A 14 -23.97 -10.60 22.30
C ASP A 14 -23.06 -11.81 22.04
N ALA A 15 -21.74 -11.61 21.99
CA ALA A 15 -20.74 -12.67 21.87
C ALA A 15 -20.37 -13.35 23.20
N GLY A 16 -20.95 -12.93 24.34
CA GLY A 16 -20.64 -13.47 25.67
C GLY A 16 -19.26 -13.07 26.20
N VAL A 17 -18.64 -12.02 25.64
CA VAL A 17 -17.29 -11.55 26.01
C VAL A 17 -17.39 -10.24 26.78
N THR A 18 -16.77 -10.18 27.96
CA THR A 18 -16.64 -8.93 28.71
C THR A 18 -15.45 -8.12 28.21
N LEU A 19 -15.67 -6.85 27.89
CA LEU A 19 -14.59 -5.92 27.55
C LEU A 19 -13.74 -5.64 28.79
N THR A 20 -12.44 -5.91 28.67
CA THR A 20 -11.44 -5.64 29.70
C THR A 20 -10.30 -4.83 29.12
N ASP A 21 -9.37 -4.37 29.94
CA ASP A 21 -8.18 -3.63 29.50
C ASP A 21 -7.26 -4.46 28.60
N LYS A 22 -7.41 -5.78 28.65
CA LYS A 22 -6.73 -6.74 27.78
C LYS A 22 -7.41 -6.89 26.42
N THR A 23 -8.66 -6.45 26.28
CA THR A 23 -9.38 -6.52 25.01
C THR A 23 -8.86 -5.43 24.09
N LYS A 24 -8.34 -5.84 22.94
CA LYS A 24 -7.84 -4.96 21.88
C LYS A 24 -8.76 -5.07 20.68
N ILE A 25 -9.41 -3.96 20.37
CA ILE A 25 -10.30 -3.84 19.22
C ILE A 25 -9.51 -3.14 18.14
N HIS A 26 -9.20 -3.89 17.09
CA HIS A 26 -8.65 -3.32 15.87
C HIS A 26 -9.61 -2.26 15.32
N THR A 27 -9.08 -1.09 15.02
CA THR A 27 -9.87 0.01 14.45
C THR A 27 -9.14 0.51 13.22
N GLY A 28 -9.70 0.26 12.05
CA GLY A 28 -9.20 0.85 10.81
C GLY A 28 -9.95 2.14 10.46
N GLY A 29 -9.34 2.95 9.60
CA GLY A 29 -10.01 4.07 8.97
C GLY A 29 -9.12 4.81 7.97
N ASP A 30 -9.71 5.78 7.27
CA ASP A 30 -8.96 6.75 6.48
C ASP A 30 -8.06 7.62 7.38
N GLN A 31 -7.20 8.43 6.77
CA GLN A 31 -6.23 9.24 7.51
C GLN A 31 -6.90 10.16 8.54
N LEU A 32 -8.06 10.73 8.21
CA LEU A 32 -8.82 11.59 9.12
C LEU A 32 -9.36 10.82 10.32
N THR A 33 -9.86 9.60 10.11
CA THR A 33 -10.35 8.72 11.16
C THR A 33 -9.21 8.35 12.11
N ARG A 34 -8.05 8.00 11.57
CA ARG A 34 -6.84 7.72 12.35
C ARG A 34 -6.38 8.92 13.17
N GLU A 35 -6.35 10.11 12.59
CA GLU A 35 -5.99 11.36 13.28
C GLU A 35 -6.96 11.68 14.42
N ARG A 36 -8.27 11.52 14.18
CA ARG A 36 -9.32 11.73 15.19
C ARG A 36 -9.20 10.76 16.36
N TYR A 37 -9.06 9.46 16.11
CA TYR A 37 -8.90 8.48 17.18
C TYR A 37 -7.59 8.64 17.94
N SER A 38 -6.48 8.90 17.24
CA SER A 38 -5.19 9.16 17.88
C SER A 38 -5.25 10.41 18.76
N GLY A 39 -5.84 11.50 18.26
CA GLY A 39 -6.03 12.74 19.02
C GLY A 39 -6.93 12.54 20.24
N ALA A 40 -8.03 11.81 20.08
CA ALA A 40 -8.93 11.48 21.19
C ALA A 40 -8.22 10.69 22.30
N LYS A 41 -7.37 9.72 21.95
CA LYS A 41 -6.54 8.97 22.92
C LYS A 41 -5.56 9.87 23.67
N VAL A 42 -4.91 10.81 22.97
CA VAL A 42 -3.99 11.76 23.60
C VAL A 42 -4.72 12.68 24.56
N LEU A 43 -5.85 13.26 24.14
CA LEU A 43 -6.64 14.18 24.97
C LEU A 43 -7.19 13.52 26.23
N ARG A 44 -7.43 12.20 26.19
CA ARG A 44 -8.01 11.45 27.30
C ARG A 44 -7.00 10.55 28.01
N ALA A 45 -5.70 10.73 27.76
CA ALA A 45 -4.66 9.87 28.33
C ALA A 45 -4.63 9.85 29.87
N ALA A 46 -5.15 10.90 30.51
CA ALA A 46 -5.23 11.03 31.97
C ALA A 46 -6.53 10.44 32.59
N GLU A 47 -7.48 9.98 31.77
CA GLU A 47 -8.75 9.41 32.27
C GLU A 47 -8.51 8.04 32.92
N ALA A 48 -9.00 7.88 34.16
CA ALA A 48 -8.77 6.67 34.95
C ALA A 48 -9.48 5.43 34.40
N ASN A 49 -10.59 5.61 33.68
CA ASN A 49 -11.36 4.51 33.12
C ASN A 49 -10.92 4.21 31.68
N VAL A 50 -10.60 2.94 31.40
CA VAL A 50 -10.09 2.45 30.11
C VAL A 50 -11.05 2.65 28.94
N LYS A 51 -12.35 2.66 29.22
CA LYS A 51 -13.37 3.05 28.25
C LYS A 51 -13.27 4.52 27.90
N HIS A 52 -13.07 5.38 28.90
CA HIS A 52 -13.03 6.83 28.73
C HIS A 52 -11.74 7.30 28.05
N HIS A 53 -10.59 6.66 28.31
CA HIS A 53 -9.34 6.94 27.58
C HIS A 53 -9.16 6.15 26.28
N PHE A 54 -10.15 5.37 25.85
CA PHE A 54 -10.11 4.55 24.63
C PHE A 54 -8.91 3.58 24.57
N GLY A 55 -8.53 3.01 25.71
CA GLY A 55 -7.35 2.14 25.82
C GLY A 55 -7.51 0.81 25.06
N HIS A 56 -8.75 0.35 24.92
CA HIS A 56 -9.14 -0.87 24.21
C HIS A 56 -9.12 -0.72 22.68
N LEU A 57 -9.23 0.51 22.13
CA LEU A 57 -9.12 0.76 20.69
C LEU A 57 -7.66 0.68 20.26
N GLY A 58 -7.24 -0.43 19.65
CA GLY A 58 -5.88 -0.61 19.18
C GLY A 58 -5.60 -2.00 18.60
N PRO A 59 -4.75 -2.11 17.58
CA PRO A 59 -4.07 -1.01 16.89
C PRO A 59 -5.02 -0.21 15.98
N ILE A 60 -4.75 1.10 15.86
CA ILE A 60 -5.39 1.96 14.87
C ILE A 60 -4.56 1.88 13.59
N THR A 61 -5.10 1.28 12.52
CA THR A 61 -4.37 1.07 11.27
C THR A 61 -4.94 1.89 10.13
N PHE A 62 -4.17 2.05 9.06
CA PHE A 62 -4.70 2.51 7.78
C PHE A 62 -5.53 1.40 7.13
N GLU A 63 -6.31 1.78 6.13
CA GLU A 63 -7.20 0.87 5.39
C GLU A 63 -6.70 0.56 3.98
N MET A 64 -6.97 -0.67 3.52
CA MET A 64 -6.34 -1.22 2.32
C MET A 64 -6.89 -0.64 1.02
N PHE A 65 -8.19 -0.40 0.88
CA PHE A 65 -8.72 0.14 -0.38
C PHE A 65 -8.19 1.57 -0.62
N HIS A 66 -8.22 2.43 0.39
CA HIS A 66 -7.64 3.76 0.28
C HIS A 66 -6.13 3.72 -0.02
N LEU A 67 -5.37 2.83 0.62
CA LEU A 67 -3.95 2.65 0.30
C LEU A 67 -3.74 2.30 -1.17
N VAL A 68 -4.47 1.30 -1.68
CA VAL A 68 -4.37 0.81 -3.06
C VAL A 68 -4.75 1.91 -4.06
N MET A 69 -5.83 2.65 -3.80
CA MET A 69 -6.24 3.76 -4.66
C MET A 69 -5.22 4.90 -4.67
N ASN A 70 -4.63 5.23 -3.51
CA ASN A 70 -3.57 6.23 -3.44
C ASN A 70 -2.27 5.76 -4.10
N PHE A 71 -1.98 4.45 -4.06
CA PHE A 71 -0.85 3.89 -4.79
C PHE A 71 -1.06 4.06 -6.31
N LEU A 72 -2.26 3.77 -6.80
CA LEU A 72 -2.61 3.99 -8.21
C LEU A 72 -2.49 5.47 -8.60
N GLN A 73 -2.91 6.39 -7.72
CA GLN A 73 -2.71 7.81 -7.97
C GLN A 73 -1.21 8.17 -8.09
N VAL A 74 -0.36 7.66 -7.18
CA VAL A 74 1.10 7.85 -7.26
C VAL A 74 1.68 7.25 -8.54
N PHE A 75 1.21 6.07 -8.94
CA PHE A 75 1.58 5.41 -10.20
C PHE A 75 1.35 6.36 -11.39
N PHE A 76 0.16 6.94 -11.51
CA PHE A 76 -0.15 7.89 -12.57
C PHE A 76 0.63 9.20 -12.42
N ASP A 77 0.75 9.75 -11.22
CA ASP A 77 1.47 11.01 -10.98
C ASP A 77 2.97 10.95 -11.27
N LEU A 78 3.56 9.75 -11.26
CA LEU A 78 4.95 9.50 -11.61
C LEU A 78 5.13 9.33 -13.11
N LEU A 79 4.21 8.59 -13.75
CA LEU A 79 4.37 8.13 -15.12
C LEU A 79 3.67 9.00 -16.17
N TYR A 80 2.63 9.74 -15.77
CA TYR A 80 1.80 10.54 -16.65
C TYR A 80 1.82 12.02 -16.26
N LYS A 81 2.27 12.87 -17.18
CA LYS A 81 2.20 14.33 -17.06
C LYS A 81 1.62 14.92 -18.33
N ASP A 82 0.53 15.69 -18.26
CA ASP A 82 -0.12 16.23 -19.47
C ASP A 82 0.79 17.07 -20.34
N LYS A 83 1.74 17.80 -19.73
CA LYS A 83 2.72 18.64 -20.44
C LYS A 83 3.89 17.86 -21.05
N SER A 84 3.95 16.54 -20.87
CA SER A 84 5.06 15.68 -21.33
C SER A 84 4.83 15.02 -22.70
N ALA A 85 3.91 15.55 -23.50
CA ALA A 85 3.60 15.01 -24.84
C ALA A 85 4.79 14.99 -25.80
N GLY A 86 5.81 15.85 -25.59
CA GLY A 86 7.06 15.85 -26.36
C GLY A 86 8.22 15.11 -25.68
N ASP A 87 8.04 14.62 -24.45
CA ASP A 87 9.10 13.99 -23.67
C ASP A 87 9.09 12.48 -23.92
N ILE A 88 10.01 12.02 -24.77
CA ILE A 88 10.26 10.60 -25.03
C ILE A 88 10.49 9.86 -23.69
N GLY A 89 9.83 8.71 -23.51
CA GLY A 89 9.90 7.93 -22.28
C GLY A 89 8.96 8.42 -21.17
N THR A 90 7.74 8.80 -21.54
CA THR A 90 6.64 9.10 -20.61
C THR A 90 5.36 8.44 -21.09
N LEU A 91 4.41 8.11 -20.20
CA LEU A 91 3.14 7.52 -20.62
C LEU A 91 2.33 8.44 -21.55
N LYS A 92 2.50 9.77 -21.43
CA LYS A 92 1.80 10.72 -22.30
C LYS A 92 2.36 10.67 -23.73
N TYR A 93 3.68 10.63 -23.88
CA TYR A 93 4.33 10.44 -25.16
C TYR A 93 3.93 9.09 -25.77
N ASP A 94 4.00 8.01 -25.01
CA ASP A 94 3.66 6.66 -25.50
C ASP A 94 2.19 6.57 -25.95
N HIS A 95 1.26 7.18 -25.20
CA HIS A 95 -0.16 7.22 -25.55
C HIS A 95 -0.44 7.97 -26.87
N LEU A 96 0.34 9.02 -27.17
CA LEU A 96 0.20 9.81 -28.39
C LEU A 96 1.01 9.25 -29.56
N SER A 97 2.06 8.48 -29.26
CA SER A 97 2.91 7.85 -30.26
C SER A 97 2.18 6.68 -30.93
N GLN A 98 2.33 6.57 -32.25
CA GLN A 98 1.91 5.34 -32.94
C GLN A 98 2.94 4.25 -32.67
N PRO A 99 2.54 2.98 -32.47
CA PRO A 99 3.47 1.88 -32.27
C PRO A 99 4.39 1.75 -33.49
N THR A 100 5.68 2.05 -33.32
CA THR A 100 6.66 2.08 -34.41
C THR A 100 7.34 0.72 -34.62
N LYS A 101 7.31 -0.18 -33.64
CA LYS A 101 7.86 -1.55 -33.68
C LYS A 101 6.99 -2.52 -32.87
N ASN A 102 6.97 -3.79 -33.30
CA ASN A 102 6.24 -4.90 -32.67
C ASN A 102 4.70 -4.73 -32.66
N ILE A 103 4.13 -4.38 -33.82
CA ILE A 103 2.68 -4.34 -34.01
C ILE A 103 2.15 -5.78 -33.93
N PRO A 104 1.20 -6.09 -33.02
CA PRO A 104 0.58 -7.41 -32.97
C PRO A 104 -0.10 -7.70 -34.32
N PRO A 105 0.02 -8.93 -34.85
CA PRO A 105 -0.73 -9.33 -36.03
C PRO A 105 -2.24 -9.26 -35.73
N GLU A 106 -3.06 -9.10 -36.77
CA GLU A 106 -4.51 -9.22 -36.60
C GLU A 106 -4.86 -10.66 -36.21
N PHE A 107 -5.68 -10.80 -35.16
CA PHE A 107 -6.09 -12.10 -34.64
C PHE A 107 -7.53 -12.38 -35.00
N THR A 108 -7.77 -13.55 -35.58
CA THR A 108 -9.11 -14.07 -35.89
C THR A 108 -9.84 -14.61 -34.68
N THR A 109 -9.11 -15.14 -33.69
CA THR A 109 -9.70 -15.72 -32.48
C THR A 109 -9.06 -15.21 -31.18
N LYS A 110 -9.80 -15.30 -30.07
CA LYS A 110 -9.29 -14.91 -28.74
C LYS A 110 -8.16 -15.81 -28.25
N ASP A 111 -8.18 -17.09 -28.60
CA ASP A 111 -7.19 -18.07 -28.16
C ASP A 111 -5.84 -17.88 -28.87
N GLU A 112 -5.85 -17.60 -30.18
CA GLU A 112 -4.64 -17.21 -30.93
C GLU A 112 -3.98 -15.96 -30.35
N LYS A 113 -4.79 -14.94 -30.03
CA LYS A 113 -4.29 -13.73 -29.37
C LYS A 113 -3.64 -14.04 -28.04
N LYS A 114 -4.27 -14.90 -27.23
CA LYS A 114 -3.76 -15.29 -25.91
C LYS A 114 -2.45 -16.04 -26.02
N GLN A 115 -2.36 -17.01 -26.93
CA GLN A 115 -1.15 -17.79 -27.17
C GLN A 115 0.00 -16.91 -27.67
N TRP A 116 -0.26 -16.07 -28.69
CA TRP A 116 0.73 -15.13 -29.20
C TRP A 116 1.23 -14.16 -28.12
N THR A 117 0.33 -13.69 -27.25
CA THR A 117 0.70 -12.80 -26.13
C THR A 117 1.63 -13.53 -25.17
N VAL A 118 1.31 -14.76 -24.77
CA VAL A 118 2.16 -15.57 -23.88
C VAL A 118 3.52 -15.83 -24.50
N ASP A 119 3.57 -16.23 -25.78
CA ASP A 119 4.83 -16.53 -26.47
C ASP A 119 5.71 -15.29 -26.66
N THR A 120 5.09 -14.16 -27.00
CA THR A 120 5.80 -12.88 -27.21
C THR A 120 6.33 -12.33 -25.89
N PHE A 121 5.50 -12.32 -24.83
CA PHE A 121 5.96 -11.93 -23.50
C PHE A 121 7.04 -12.88 -22.99
N GLY A 122 6.88 -14.19 -23.14
CA GLY A 122 7.88 -15.18 -22.76
C GLY A 122 9.24 -14.93 -23.41
N LYS A 123 9.26 -14.74 -24.74
CA LYS A 123 10.49 -14.39 -25.47
C LYS A 123 11.13 -13.09 -24.99
N LYS A 124 10.32 -12.08 -24.68
CA LYS A 124 10.81 -10.79 -24.16
C LYS A 124 11.34 -10.91 -22.74
N VAL A 125 10.69 -11.72 -21.90
CA VAL A 125 11.17 -12.05 -20.57
C VAL A 125 12.51 -12.79 -20.64
N ASP A 126 12.66 -13.76 -21.54
CA ASP A 126 13.94 -14.44 -21.77
C ASP A 126 15.04 -13.49 -22.29
N GLU A 127 14.68 -12.53 -23.15
CA GLU A 127 15.62 -11.55 -23.70
C GLU A 127 16.09 -10.53 -22.66
N PHE A 128 15.17 -10.00 -21.86
CA PHE A 128 15.41 -8.85 -20.99
C PHE A 128 15.62 -9.19 -19.52
N VAL A 129 15.01 -10.27 -19.02
CA VAL A 129 15.05 -10.65 -17.59
C VAL A 129 16.05 -11.79 -17.36
N TRP A 130 16.13 -12.75 -18.28
CA TRP A 130 17.11 -13.85 -18.25
C TRP A 130 18.07 -13.82 -19.45
N PRO A 131 18.78 -12.71 -19.70
CA PRO A 131 19.71 -12.66 -20.82
C PRO A 131 20.72 -13.81 -20.65
N LYS A 132 20.70 -14.77 -21.58
CA LYS A 132 21.71 -15.83 -21.63
C LYS A 132 23.06 -15.15 -21.78
N HIS A 133 23.79 -14.99 -20.68
CA HIS A 133 25.11 -14.38 -20.67
C HIS A 133 26.00 -15.17 -21.63
N LYS A 134 26.27 -14.62 -22.81
CA LYS A 134 27.48 -14.98 -23.54
C LYS A 134 28.64 -14.37 -22.75
N PRO A 135 29.63 -15.15 -22.31
CA PRO A 135 30.77 -14.61 -21.59
C PRO A 135 31.51 -13.65 -22.53
N LYS A 136 31.28 -12.35 -22.35
CA LYS A 136 32.19 -11.33 -22.86
C LYS A 136 33.35 -11.30 -21.88
N ASN A 137 34.56 -11.42 -22.45
CA ASN A 137 35.86 -11.41 -21.79
C ASN A 137 35.85 -10.82 -20.38
N GLN A 138 36.36 -11.61 -19.43
CA GLN A 138 36.62 -11.25 -18.04
C GLN A 138 37.21 -9.84 -17.96
N VAL A 139 36.37 -8.86 -17.62
CA VAL A 139 36.83 -7.66 -16.95
C VAL A 139 37.00 -8.06 -15.50
N ALA A 140 38.25 -8.03 -15.04
CA ALA A 140 38.65 -8.40 -13.70
C ALA A 140 37.69 -7.78 -12.67
N ASP A 141 37.12 -8.66 -11.85
CA ASP A 141 36.42 -8.29 -10.64
C ASP A 141 37.38 -7.49 -9.75
N LYS A 142 37.19 -6.18 -9.79
CA LYS A 142 37.72 -5.25 -8.80
C LYS A 142 36.54 -4.53 -8.16
N SER A 143 35.74 -5.27 -7.41
CA SER A 143 35.02 -4.70 -6.28
C SER A 143 35.54 -5.30 -4.98
N VAL A 144 36.80 -5.00 -4.68
CA VAL A 144 37.24 -4.96 -3.28
C VAL A 144 36.34 -3.92 -2.62
N VAL A 145 35.49 -4.36 -1.70
CA VAL A 145 34.69 -3.48 -0.85
C VAL A 145 35.66 -2.61 -0.07
N VAL A 146 35.81 -1.35 -0.50
CA VAL A 146 36.55 -0.33 0.23
C VAL A 146 35.61 0.27 1.29
N ASP A 147 36.13 0.43 2.50
CA ASP A 147 35.43 0.91 3.69
C ASP A 147 34.74 2.26 3.45
N GLY A 148 33.40 2.29 3.57
CA GLY A 148 32.59 3.49 3.37
C GLY A 148 32.60 4.46 4.56
N GLN A 149 32.17 5.70 4.33
CA GLN A 149 32.11 6.76 5.35
C GLN A 149 30.91 6.54 6.31
N PHE A 150 31.20 6.41 7.60
CA PHE A 150 30.19 6.29 8.65
C PHE A 150 29.79 7.68 9.18
N MET A 151 28.49 7.93 9.30
CA MET A 151 27.95 9.10 10.01
C MET A 151 27.79 8.75 11.48
N ASN A 152 28.44 9.46 12.41
CA ASN A 152 28.21 9.25 13.84
C ASN A 152 27.06 10.15 14.34
N LEU A 153 25.91 9.55 14.61
CA LEU A 153 24.73 10.17 15.20
C LEU A 153 24.67 9.85 16.69
N LYS A 154 24.77 10.87 17.55
CA LYS A 154 24.45 10.74 18.97
C LYS A 154 22.95 10.94 19.16
N VAL A 155 22.24 9.89 19.53
CA VAL A 155 20.81 9.94 19.82
C VAL A 155 20.61 9.76 21.32
N ARG A 156 19.92 10.71 21.95
CA ARG A 156 19.54 10.60 23.37
C ARG A 156 18.21 9.85 23.45
N LEU A 157 18.23 8.69 24.08
CA LEU A 157 17.04 7.88 24.33
C LEU A 157 16.16 8.55 25.39
N ALA A 158 14.88 8.15 25.43
CA ALA A 158 13.89 8.67 26.40
C ALA A 158 14.28 8.42 27.87
N ASN A 159 15.15 7.44 28.14
CA ASN A 159 15.71 7.16 29.47
C ASN A 159 16.96 8.01 29.81
N GLY A 160 17.28 9.02 28.99
CA GLY A 160 18.43 9.90 29.16
C GLY A 160 19.77 9.34 28.70
N LYS A 161 19.84 8.06 28.29
CA LYS A 161 21.06 7.39 27.82
C LYS A 161 21.38 7.80 26.38
N GLU A 162 22.63 8.16 26.11
CA GLU A 162 23.08 8.43 24.75
C GLU A 162 23.51 7.14 24.04
N VAL A 163 23.00 6.95 22.83
CA VAL A 163 23.39 5.86 21.93
C VAL A 163 24.04 6.47 20.69
N GLN A 164 25.20 5.94 20.33
CA GLN A 164 25.84 6.28 19.06
C GLN A 164 25.33 5.34 17.98
N LEU A 165 24.72 5.92 16.95
CA LEU A 165 24.34 5.23 15.73
C LEU A 165 25.34 5.61 14.65
N SER A 166 25.85 4.61 13.93
CA SER A 166 26.80 4.81 12.83
C SER A 166 26.20 4.31 11.51
N PRO A 167 25.14 4.93 10.96
CA PRO A 167 24.62 4.52 9.66
C PRO A 167 25.66 4.77 8.56
N ARG A 168 25.78 3.79 7.66
CA ARG A 168 26.60 3.88 6.45
C ARG A 168 25.92 4.79 5.43
N LEU A 169 26.63 5.81 4.96
CA LEU A 169 26.15 6.61 3.85
C LEU A 169 26.54 5.92 2.53
N PRO A 170 25.64 5.85 1.53
CA PRO A 170 26.03 5.46 0.18
C PRO A 170 27.01 6.51 -0.36
N GLU A 171 28.14 6.06 -0.92
CA GLU A 171 29.08 6.96 -1.59
C GLU A 171 28.36 7.65 -2.76
N LYS A 172 28.46 8.98 -2.82
CA LYS A 172 28.06 9.71 -4.02
C LYS A 172 29.10 9.42 -5.10
N ASN A 173 28.84 8.44 -5.96
CA ASN A 173 29.60 8.31 -7.20
C ASN A 173 29.50 9.64 -7.96
N LYS A 174 30.65 10.28 -8.18
CA LYS A 174 30.80 11.48 -9.03
C LYS A 174 30.83 11.15 -10.52
N GLU A 175 30.49 9.92 -10.90
CA GLU A 175 30.31 9.56 -12.28
C GLU A 175 29.06 10.30 -12.79
N THR A 176 29.24 11.13 -13.82
CA THR A 176 28.11 11.63 -14.62
C THR A 176 27.25 10.43 -14.99
N PRO A 177 25.94 10.44 -14.66
CA PRO A 177 25.08 9.30 -14.96
C PRO A 177 25.23 8.95 -16.43
N PRO A 178 25.43 7.66 -16.79
CA PRO A 178 25.38 7.26 -18.19
C PRO A 178 24.08 7.79 -18.79
N GLU A 179 24.13 8.28 -20.03
CA GLU A 179 22.96 8.84 -20.72
C GLU A 179 21.80 7.84 -20.63
N THR A 180 20.87 8.11 -19.70
CA THR A 180 19.88 7.12 -19.30
C THR A 180 18.81 7.04 -20.36
N ASP A 181 18.57 5.84 -20.92
CA ASP A 181 17.48 5.59 -21.85
C ASP A 181 16.15 5.85 -21.14
N LYS A 182 15.52 6.99 -21.49
CA LYS A 182 14.26 7.43 -20.90
C LYS A 182 13.12 6.47 -21.23
N VAL A 183 13.13 5.84 -22.40
CA VAL A 183 12.11 4.86 -22.82
C VAL A 183 12.24 3.59 -21.98
N MET A 184 13.46 3.08 -21.85
CA MET A 184 13.72 1.88 -21.03
C MET A 184 13.36 2.12 -19.57
N ASN A 185 13.74 3.27 -19.00
CA ASN A 185 13.41 3.63 -17.63
C ASN A 185 11.89 3.75 -17.40
N CYS A 186 11.17 4.36 -18.35
CA CYS A 186 9.71 4.45 -18.29
C CYS A 186 9.08 3.05 -18.30
N GLY A 187 9.52 2.18 -19.23
CA GLY A 187 9.06 0.79 -19.31
C GLY A 187 9.32 -0.01 -18.03
N GLN A 188 10.53 0.13 -17.47
CA GLN A 188 10.88 -0.49 -16.19
C GLN A 188 10.00 0.00 -15.05
N MET A 189 9.79 1.32 -14.92
CA MET A 189 8.92 1.87 -13.88
C MET A 189 7.46 1.42 -14.02
N VAL A 190 6.93 1.35 -15.26
CA VAL A 190 5.58 0.84 -15.53
C VAL A 190 5.46 -0.61 -15.07
N LEU A 191 6.46 -1.45 -15.38
CA LEU A 191 6.46 -2.85 -14.98
C LEU A 191 6.61 -3.01 -13.47
N GLU A 192 7.59 -2.35 -12.85
CA GLU A 192 7.85 -2.44 -11.41
C GLU A 192 6.64 -1.99 -10.60
N LEU A 193 6.14 -0.78 -10.85
CA LEU A 193 5.01 -0.23 -10.10
C LEU A 193 3.71 -0.96 -10.45
N GLY A 194 3.56 -1.45 -11.69
CA GLY A 194 2.36 -2.13 -12.16
C GLY A 194 2.23 -3.53 -11.61
N LEU A 195 3.34 -4.26 -11.53
CA LEU A 195 3.42 -5.56 -10.86
C LEU A 195 3.19 -5.39 -9.35
N LEU A 196 3.81 -4.39 -8.71
CA LEU A 196 3.56 -4.10 -7.30
C LEU A 196 2.08 -3.78 -7.03
N PHE A 197 1.45 -2.96 -7.88
CA PHE A 197 0.02 -2.67 -7.77
C PHE A 197 -0.85 -3.91 -7.93
N LYS A 198 -0.53 -4.78 -8.89
CA LYS A 198 -1.27 -6.03 -9.10
C LYS A 198 -1.14 -6.98 -7.91
N GLU A 199 0.06 -7.10 -7.34
CA GLU A 199 0.29 -7.91 -6.14
C GLU A 199 -0.47 -7.37 -4.92
N LEU A 200 -0.59 -6.03 -4.79
CA LEU A 200 -1.44 -5.41 -3.75
C LEU A 200 -2.92 -5.77 -3.93
N LEU A 201 -3.42 -5.77 -5.17
CA LEU A 201 -4.79 -6.20 -5.47
C LEU A 201 -5.03 -7.69 -5.19
N ASP A 202 -4.04 -8.53 -5.46
CA ASP A 202 -4.14 -9.97 -5.20
C ASP A 202 -4.17 -10.26 -3.70
N VAL A 203 -3.37 -9.55 -2.89
CA VAL A 203 -3.47 -9.63 -1.42
C VAL A 203 -4.84 -9.20 -0.90
N CYS A 204 -5.51 -8.25 -1.55
CA CYS A 204 -6.88 -7.87 -1.15
C CYS A 204 -7.90 -9.00 -1.33
N LYS A 205 -7.68 -9.91 -2.29
CA LYS A 205 -8.56 -11.07 -2.54
C LYS A 205 -8.20 -12.27 -1.68
N SER A 206 -6.90 -12.47 -1.50
CA SER A 206 -6.31 -13.58 -0.73
C SER A 206 -5.32 -13.01 0.29
N PRO A 207 -5.81 -12.60 1.48
CA PRO A 207 -4.97 -11.96 2.49
C PRO A 207 -3.91 -12.93 3.02
N ASP A 208 -2.65 -12.63 2.72
CA ASP A 208 -1.47 -13.29 3.29
C ASP A 208 -0.63 -12.26 4.03
N GLN A 209 -0.45 -12.46 5.33
CA GLN A 209 0.26 -11.51 6.20
C GLN A 209 1.71 -11.30 5.76
N LYS A 210 2.45 -12.37 5.45
CA LYS A 210 3.87 -12.28 5.09
C LYS A 210 4.05 -11.52 3.78
N LYS A 211 3.22 -11.85 2.79
CA LYS A 211 3.18 -11.19 1.49
C LYS A 211 2.80 -9.73 1.64
N LEU A 212 1.75 -9.42 2.42
CA LEU A 212 1.33 -8.05 2.69
C LEU A 212 2.49 -7.21 3.28
N LEU A 213 3.16 -7.70 4.32
CA LEU A 213 4.27 -6.98 4.95
C LEU A 213 5.42 -6.72 3.97
N GLN A 214 5.70 -7.66 3.06
CA GLN A 214 6.70 -7.46 2.01
C GLN A 214 6.27 -6.38 1.01
N LEU A 215 5.03 -6.43 0.53
CA LEU A 215 4.50 -5.44 -0.41
C LEU A 215 4.48 -4.06 0.22
N LEU A 216 4.04 -3.95 1.48
CA LEU A 216 4.02 -2.69 2.21
C LEU A 216 5.41 -2.06 2.35
N LYS A 217 6.47 -2.85 2.57
CA LYS A 217 7.85 -2.32 2.59
C LYS A 217 8.22 -1.65 1.27
N HIS A 218 7.84 -2.23 0.13
CA HIS A 218 8.08 -1.65 -1.19
C HIS A 218 7.17 -0.44 -1.44
N SER A 219 5.88 -0.54 -1.12
CA SER A 219 4.95 0.58 -1.27
C SER A 219 5.35 1.79 -0.43
N MET A 220 5.93 1.58 0.75
CA MET A 220 6.44 2.64 1.62
C MET A 220 7.52 3.49 0.92
N THR A 221 8.44 2.88 0.16
CA THR A 221 9.49 3.64 -0.54
C THR A 221 8.89 4.48 -1.67
N VAL A 222 7.93 3.91 -2.41
CA VAL A 222 7.17 4.62 -3.46
C VAL A 222 6.42 5.82 -2.88
N PHE A 223 5.67 5.63 -1.79
CA PHE A 223 4.96 6.72 -1.13
C PHE A 223 5.90 7.77 -0.54
N LYS A 224 7.06 7.37 -0.02
CA LYS A 224 8.05 8.30 0.55
C LYS A 224 8.70 9.17 -0.53
N ALA A 225 8.91 8.63 -1.73
CA ALA A 225 9.48 9.37 -2.86
C ALA A 225 8.62 10.57 -3.29
N LYS A 226 7.29 10.52 -3.07
CA LYS A 226 6.37 11.64 -3.29
C LYS A 226 6.10 12.39 -1.98
N SER A 227 6.52 13.66 -1.91
CA SER A 227 6.38 14.50 -0.72
C SER A 227 4.96 14.52 -0.15
N ASN A 228 3.94 14.63 -1.01
CA ASN A 228 2.54 14.75 -0.62
C ASN A 228 1.94 13.46 -0.05
N ASN A 229 2.55 12.30 -0.35
CA ASN A 229 2.06 10.99 0.06
C ASN A 229 2.94 10.35 1.14
N SER A 230 3.93 11.10 1.64
CA SER A 230 4.81 10.67 2.73
C SER A 230 4.05 10.28 4.00
N LYS A 231 2.83 10.81 4.20
CA LYS A 231 1.94 10.39 5.29
C LYS A 231 1.59 8.90 5.23
N TYR A 232 1.26 8.37 4.04
CA TYR A 232 1.03 6.93 3.86
C TYR A 232 2.29 6.12 4.15
N ALA A 233 3.47 6.63 3.78
CA ALA A 233 4.72 5.97 4.14
C ALA A 233 4.91 5.89 5.66
N PHE A 234 4.54 6.93 6.42
CA PHE A 234 4.56 6.91 7.89
C PHE A 234 3.55 5.94 8.49
N GLU A 235 2.33 5.86 7.94
CA GLU A 235 1.34 4.88 8.39
C GLU A 235 1.82 3.45 8.16
N ILE A 236 2.36 3.18 6.97
CA ILE A 236 2.93 1.87 6.65
C ILE A 236 4.08 1.55 7.60
N HIS A 237 4.99 2.50 7.84
CA HIS A 237 6.11 2.30 8.74
C HIS A 237 5.65 1.95 10.16
N ARG A 238 4.66 2.67 10.67
CA ARG A 238 4.06 2.39 11.98
C ARG A 238 3.42 1.01 12.04
N PHE A 239 2.66 0.65 11.01
CA PHE A 239 2.04 -0.68 10.90
C PHE A 239 3.10 -1.79 10.87
N LEU A 240 4.18 -1.62 10.11
CA LEU A 240 5.29 -2.58 10.06
C LEU A 240 5.95 -2.73 11.44
N ILE A 241 6.17 -1.64 12.17
CA ILE A 241 6.70 -1.71 13.55
C ILE A 241 5.74 -2.46 14.48
N GLN A 242 4.44 -2.22 14.36
CA GLN A 242 3.44 -2.92 15.15
C GLN A 242 3.49 -4.43 14.88
N GLN A 243 3.49 -4.80 13.60
CA GLN A 243 3.47 -6.19 13.14
C GLN A 243 4.77 -6.96 13.45
N ILE A 244 5.93 -6.30 13.40
CA ILE A 244 7.24 -6.95 13.55
C ILE A 244 7.72 -6.91 15.01
N SER A 245 7.42 -5.84 15.75
CA SER A 245 8.11 -5.55 17.02
C SER A 245 7.19 -5.35 18.22
N THR A 246 5.89 -5.11 18.03
CA THR A 246 5.01 -4.70 19.14
C THR A 246 3.94 -5.72 19.46
N LEU A 247 3.32 -6.31 18.44
CA LEU A 247 2.23 -7.26 18.58
C LEU A 247 2.77 -8.68 18.74
N SER A 248 2.05 -9.52 19.50
CA SER A 248 2.26 -10.97 19.44
C SER A 248 1.89 -11.52 18.06
N GLU A 249 2.36 -12.72 17.71
CA GLU A 249 2.05 -13.35 16.43
C GLU A 249 0.54 -13.46 16.18
N LYS A 250 -0.22 -13.81 17.24
CA LYS A 250 -1.68 -13.90 17.18
C LYS A 250 -2.32 -12.54 16.89
N GLU A 251 -1.98 -11.51 17.67
CA GLU A 251 -2.52 -10.16 17.47
C GLU A 251 -2.14 -9.59 16.10
N ALA A 252 -0.92 -9.84 15.64
CA ALA A 252 -0.45 -9.41 14.34
C ALA A 252 -1.30 -10.02 13.21
N ALA A 253 -1.59 -11.33 13.29
CA ALA A 253 -2.44 -12.03 12.35
C ALA A 253 -3.90 -11.53 12.39
N GLU A 254 -4.47 -11.36 13.58
CA GLU A 254 -5.85 -10.85 13.77
C GLU A 254 -6.01 -9.44 13.17
N VAL A 255 -5.00 -8.58 13.34
CA VAL A 255 -5.00 -7.23 12.76
C VAL A 255 -5.01 -7.28 11.24
N VAL A 256 -4.21 -8.15 10.62
CA VAL A 256 -4.23 -8.30 9.15
C VAL A 256 -5.57 -8.85 8.68
N GLN A 257 -6.12 -9.86 9.36
CA GLN A 257 -7.42 -10.41 9.02
C GLN A 257 -8.53 -9.37 9.14
N GLY A 258 -8.48 -8.51 10.16
CA GLY A 258 -9.45 -7.42 10.37
C GLY A 258 -9.45 -6.34 9.29
N MET A 259 -8.40 -6.25 8.46
CA MET A 259 -8.36 -5.32 7.31
C MET A 259 -9.19 -5.79 6.12
N PHE A 260 -9.68 -7.03 6.14
CA PHE A 260 -10.41 -7.64 5.02
C PHE A 260 -11.71 -8.30 5.49
N VAL A 261 -12.66 -8.42 4.57
CA VAL A 261 -13.93 -9.11 4.79
C VAL A 261 -14.23 -10.01 3.61
N ASN A 262 -14.61 -11.26 3.88
CA ASN A 262 -15.08 -12.17 2.84
C ASN A 262 -16.58 -12.00 2.65
N THR A 263 -16.99 -11.35 1.57
CA THR A 263 -18.41 -11.08 1.28
C THR A 263 -19.12 -12.24 0.59
N THR A 264 -18.37 -13.21 0.07
CA THR A 264 -18.92 -14.30 -0.77
C THR A 264 -18.86 -15.67 -0.10
N GLY A 265 -18.04 -15.82 0.95
CA GLY A 265 -17.74 -17.10 1.59
C GLY A 265 -16.86 -18.03 0.76
N LYS A 266 -16.39 -17.59 -0.42
CA LYS A 266 -15.56 -18.40 -1.34
C LYS A 266 -14.07 -18.09 -1.15
N PRO A 267 -13.17 -19.01 -1.57
CA PRO A 267 -11.75 -18.69 -1.75
C PRO A 267 -11.59 -17.47 -2.67
N ASP A 268 -10.60 -16.63 -2.38
CA ASP A 268 -10.33 -15.36 -3.07
C ASP A 268 -11.50 -14.36 -3.11
N GLY A 269 -12.48 -14.54 -2.21
CA GLY A 269 -13.66 -13.71 -2.07
C GLY A 269 -13.52 -12.52 -1.13
N HIS A 270 -12.31 -12.20 -0.69
CA HIS A 270 -12.07 -11.09 0.24
C HIS A 270 -12.07 -9.76 -0.51
N ILE A 271 -12.49 -8.72 0.21
CA ILE A 271 -12.30 -7.33 -0.16
C ILE A 271 -11.80 -6.55 1.06
N PRO A 272 -11.16 -5.39 0.88
CA PRO A 272 -10.84 -4.49 1.99
C PRO A 272 -12.09 -4.12 2.80
N ALA A 273 -11.95 -4.08 4.13
CA ALA A 273 -13.05 -3.76 5.04
C ALA A 273 -13.63 -2.36 4.79
N ASP A 274 -12.77 -1.39 4.47
CA ASP A 274 -13.19 -0.03 4.11
C ASP A 274 -13.97 0.04 2.79
N LEU A 275 -13.63 -0.79 1.80
CA LEU A 275 -14.42 -0.88 0.55
C LEU A 275 -15.84 -1.40 0.83
N GLN A 276 -15.97 -2.39 1.71
CA GLN A 276 -17.29 -2.87 2.12
C GLN A 276 -18.08 -1.77 2.82
N MET A 277 -17.42 -0.98 3.68
CA MET A 277 -18.05 0.16 4.35
C MET A 277 -18.53 1.21 3.34
N GLU A 278 -17.77 1.50 2.28
CA GLU A 278 -18.20 2.40 1.21
C GLU A 278 -19.47 1.89 0.50
N TYR A 279 -19.55 0.59 0.21
CA TYR A 279 -20.75 0.00 -0.39
C TYR A 279 -21.98 0.12 0.53
N VAL A 280 -21.80 -0.10 1.83
CA VAL A 280 -22.86 0.09 2.82
C VAL A 280 -23.32 1.55 2.86
N VAL A 281 -22.38 2.51 2.95
CA VAL A 281 -22.69 3.94 2.97
C VAL A 281 -23.41 4.37 1.68
N LYS A 282 -22.96 3.90 0.52
CA LYS A 282 -23.60 4.19 -0.77
C LYS A 282 -25.04 3.67 -0.83
N THR A 283 -25.27 2.48 -0.30
CA THR A 283 -26.60 1.86 -0.25
C THR A 283 -27.53 2.64 0.67
N ILE A 284 -27.06 3.00 1.87
CA ILE A 284 -27.82 3.81 2.83
C ILE A 284 -28.21 5.15 2.19
N LYS A 285 -27.25 5.88 1.60
CA LYS A 285 -27.52 7.17 0.94
C LYS A 285 -28.58 7.06 -0.15
N LYS A 286 -28.51 6.01 -0.98
CA LYS A 286 -29.51 5.74 -2.02
C LYS A 286 -30.90 5.50 -1.43
N ASN A 287 -30.99 4.69 -0.38
CA ASN A 287 -32.26 4.39 0.27
C ASN A 287 -32.87 5.64 0.94
N THR A 288 -32.05 6.44 1.63
CA THR A 288 -32.48 7.71 2.21
C THR A 288 -33.02 8.66 1.15
N LEU A 289 -32.34 8.79 0.01
CA LEU A 289 -32.81 9.62 -1.10
C LEU A 289 -34.18 9.17 -1.62
N ASN A 290 -34.36 7.85 -1.81
CA ASN A 290 -35.64 7.29 -2.26
C ASN A 290 -36.78 7.58 -1.29
N ILE A 291 -36.52 7.46 0.02
CA ILE A 291 -37.51 7.79 1.07
C ILE A 291 -37.87 9.28 1.00
N CYS A 292 -36.89 10.17 0.87
CA CYS A 292 -37.14 11.61 0.75
C CYS A 292 -37.99 11.94 -0.49
N ILE A 293 -37.73 11.29 -1.63
CA ILE A 293 -38.53 11.46 -2.86
C ILE A 293 -39.97 10.99 -2.63
N GLN A 294 -40.17 9.81 -2.02
CA GLN A 294 -41.51 9.29 -1.71
C GLN A 294 -42.29 10.19 -0.75
N ILE A 295 -41.63 10.73 0.29
CA ILE A 295 -42.26 11.69 1.21
C ILE A 295 -42.69 12.96 0.49
N ASN A 296 -41.89 13.45 -0.46
CA ASN A 296 -42.22 14.64 -1.22
C ASN A 296 -43.34 14.40 -2.24
N LEU A 297 -43.40 13.22 -2.86
CA LEU A 297 -44.50 12.82 -3.77
C LEU A 297 -45.83 12.60 -3.03
N ASN A 298 -45.79 12.15 -1.77
CA ASN A 298 -46.99 11.96 -0.94
C ASN A 298 -47.49 13.26 -0.28
N LYS A 299 -46.83 14.40 -0.52
CA LYS A 299 -47.22 15.74 -0.03
C LYS A 299 -47.86 16.62 -1.11
N THR A 300 -47.96 16.12 -2.35
CA THR A 300 -48.68 16.73 -3.48
C THR A 300 -49.95 15.96 -3.76
#